data_AF-A0A3B9Z7Q6-F1
#
_entry.id   AF-A0A3B9Z7Q6-F1
#
_cell.length_a   1.000
_cell.length_b   1.000
_cell.length_c   1.000
_cell.angle_alpha   90.00
_cell.angle_beta   90.00
_cell.angle_gamma   90.00
#
_symmetry.space_group_name_H-M   'P 1'
#
loop_
_entity.id
_entity.type
_entity.pdbx_description
1 polymer ?
#
loop_
_entity_poly.entity_id
_entity_poly.type
_entity_poly.pdbx_seq_one_letter_code
_entity_poly.pdbx_strand_id
1 'polypeptide(L)'
;MARGSESKQKVIDKIKEIYPDAFIYGKELRIPMEEDGMRVEIKVALTCAKTNVGGDGDSVESQGEVSAPVNAPAAAPSEQEKQNIADLMSRLGI
;
A
#
# COMPACT_ATOMS: atom_id res chain seq x y z
N MET A 1 6.24 2.51 12.69
CA MET A 1 4.76 2.50 12.57
C MET A 1 4.36 1.67 11.36
N ALA A 2 3.36 0.81 11.46
CA ALA A 2 2.88 0.02 10.32
C ALA A 2 2.12 0.93 9.33
N ARG A 3 2.35 0.75 8.02
CA ARG A 3 1.67 1.48 6.95
C ARG A 3 0.14 1.36 7.12
N GLY A 4 -0.57 2.48 7.07
CA GLY A 4 -2.03 2.53 7.20
C GLY A 4 -2.58 2.43 8.63
N SER A 5 -1.74 2.43 9.67
CA SER A 5 -2.23 2.44 11.06
C SER A 5 -3.02 3.70 11.40
N GLU A 6 -2.52 4.86 10.98
CA GLU A 6 -3.18 6.16 11.23
C GLU A 6 -4.50 6.27 10.45
N SER A 7 -4.50 5.88 9.18
CA SER A 7 -5.71 5.88 8.35
C SER A 7 -6.79 4.95 8.92
N LYS A 8 -6.40 3.77 9.42
CA LYS A 8 -7.34 2.87 10.11
C LYS A 8 -7.94 3.51 11.36
N GLN A 9 -7.13 4.22 12.15
CA GLN A 9 -7.63 4.91 13.33
C GLN A 9 -8.66 5.98 12.95
N LYS A 10 -8.35 6.81 11.93
CA LYS A 10 -9.30 7.82 11.41
C LYS A 10 -10.63 7.21 10.96
N VAL A 11 -10.60 6.05 10.31
CA VAL A 11 -11.83 5.34 9.89
C VAL A 11 -12.59 4.81 11.11
N ILE A 12 -11.90 4.21 12.08
CA ILE A 12 -12.52 3.72 13.32
C ILE A 12 -13.20 4.87 14.06
N ASP A 13 -12.53 6.01 14.19
CA ASP A 13 -13.05 7.18 14.90
C ASP A 13 -14.33 7.69 14.23
N LYS A 14 -14.33 7.82 12.90
CA LYS A 14 -15.55 8.18 12.14
C LYS A 14 -16.68 7.17 12.30
N ILE A 15 -16.37 5.88 12.32
CA ILE A 15 -17.41 4.86 12.52
C ILE A 15 -18.01 4.99 13.91
N LYS A 16 -17.20 5.26 14.95
CA LYS A 16 -17.69 5.49 16.31
C LYS A 16 -18.49 6.78 16.46
N GLU A 17 -18.18 7.81 15.68
CA GLU A 17 -19.00 9.04 15.61
C GLU A 17 -20.39 8.76 15.04
N ILE A 18 -20.48 7.91 14.01
CA ILE A 18 -21.76 7.56 13.36
C ILE A 18 -22.54 6.53 14.21
N TYR A 19 -21.83 5.55 14.78
CA TYR A 19 -22.38 4.48 15.59
C TYR A 19 -21.73 4.51 16.98
N PRO A 20 -22.30 5.25 17.94
CA PRO A 20 -21.70 5.44 19.26
C PRO A 20 -21.58 4.12 20.06
N ASP A 21 -22.45 3.15 19.77
CA ASP A 21 -22.41 1.81 20.38
C ASP A 21 -21.35 0.89 19.75
N ALA A 22 -20.64 1.35 18.72
CA ALA A 22 -19.59 0.56 18.09
C ALA A 22 -18.37 0.41 19.01
N PHE A 23 -17.89 -0.82 19.15
CA PHE A 23 -16.77 -1.15 20.04
C PHE A 23 -15.76 -2.08 19.37
N ILE A 24 -14.51 -1.99 19.83
CA ILE A 24 -13.43 -2.85 19.34
C ILE A 24 -13.43 -4.14 20.15
N TYR A 25 -13.48 -5.27 19.47
CA TYR A 25 -13.35 -6.60 20.07
C TYR A 25 -12.21 -7.37 19.40
N GLY A 26 -11.09 -7.49 20.10
CA GLY A 26 -9.86 -8.09 19.56
C GLY A 26 -9.28 -7.25 18.41
N LYS A 27 -9.35 -7.76 17.17
CA LYS A 27 -8.85 -7.09 15.95
C LYS A 27 -9.96 -6.54 15.06
N GLU A 28 -11.21 -6.63 15.51
CA GLU A 28 -12.40 -6.30 14.74
C GLU A 28 -13.19 -5.18 15.42
N LEU A 29 -13.91 -4.41 14.61
CA LEU A 29 -14.91 -3.46 15.09
C LEU A 29 -16.28 -4.12 15.02
N ARG A 30 -17.05 -4.04 16.11
CA ARG A 30 -18.42 -4.55 16.21
C ARG A 30 -19.36 -3.36 16.27
N ILE A 31 -20.38 -3.38 15.43
CA ILE A 31 -21.43 -2.36 15.37
C ILE A 31 -22.75 -3.04 15.72
N PRO A 32 -23.29 -2.85 16.94
CA PRO A 32 -24.60 -3.35 17.30
C PRO A 32 -25.69 -2.62 16.51
N MET A 33 -26.64 -3.37 15.97
CA MET A 33 -27.82 -2.86 15.25
C MET A 33 -29.06 -3.62 15.72
N GLU A 34 -30.24 -3.01 15.56
CA GLU A 34 -31.51 -3.72 15.68
C GLU A 34 -32.07 -4.00 14.28
N GLU A 35 -32.39 -5.26 14.03
CA GLU A 35 -33.01 -5.74 12.78
C GLU A 35 -34.13 -6.70 13.18
N ASP A 36 -35.37 -6.43 12.74
CA ASP A 36 -36.57 -7.23 13.05
C ASP A 36 -36.78 -7.54 14.55
N GLY A 37 -36.44 -6.58 15.42
CA GLY A 37 -36.57 -6.74 16.87
C GLY A 37 -35.51 -7.63 17.52
N MET A 38 -34.47 -8.02 16.78
CA MET A 38 -33.32 -8.76 17.27
C MET A 38 -32.06 -7.88 17.22
N ARG A 39 -31.23 -7.97 18.27
CA ARG A 39 -29.93 -7.32 18.29
C ARG A 39 -28.93 -8.13 17.48
N VAL A 40 -28.45 -7.55 16.39
CA VAL A 40 -27.42 -8.13 15.53
C VAL A 40 -26.14 -7.31 15.63
N GLU A 41 -25.00 -7.94 15.36
CA GLU A 41 -23.70 -7.25 15.39
C GLU A 41 -23.01 -7.35 14.04
N ILE A 42 -22.77 -6.21 13.41
CA ILE A 42 -21.98 -6.14 12.20
C ILE A 42 -20.51 -6.18 12.57
N LYS A 43 -19.81 -7.20 12.10
CA LYS A 43 -18.37 -7.37 12.27
C LYS A 43 -17.62 -6.72 11.12
N VAL A 44 -16.71 -5.80 11.42
CA VAL A 44 -15.86 -5.11 10.44
C VAL A 44 -14.40 -5.36 10.76
N ALA A 45 -13.67 -6.00 9.82
CA ALA A 45 -12.23 -6.18 9.89
C ALA A 45 -11.54 -5.17 8.95
N LEU A 46 -10.75 -4.25 9.51
CA LEU A 46 -10.06 -3.22 8.73
C LEU A 46 -8.63 -3.63 8.41
N THR A 47 -8.35 -3.81 7.12
CA THR A 47 -7.02 -4.13 6.59
C THR A 47 -6.55 -3.02 5.65
N CYS A 48 -5.27 -2.66 5.72
CA CYS A 48 -4.66 -1.76 4.75
C CYS A 48 -4.11 -2.60 3.59
N ALA A 49 -4.66 -2.42 2.39
CA ALA A 49 -4.18 -3.09 1.19
C ALA A 49 -2.77 -2.62 0.82
N LYS A 50 -1.98 -3.51 0.19
CA LYS A 50 -0.64 -3.16 -0.31
C LYS A 50 -0.71 -2.34 -1.60
N THR A 51 -1.70 -2.61 -2.42
CA THR A 51 -1.95 -1.95 -3.71
C THR A 51 -3.35 -1.36 -3.66
N ASN A 52 -3.50 -0.09 -4.04
CA ASN A 52 -4.79 0.55 -4.14
C ASN A 52 -5.46 0.13 -5.45
N VAL A 53 -6.77 -0.09 -5.41
CA VAL A 53 -7.55 -0.26 -6.64
C VAL A 53 -7.70 1.14 -7.22
N GLY A 54 -7.06 1.40 -8.36
CA GLY A 54 -7.18 2.67 -9.09
C GLY A 54 -8.65 2.94 -9.44
N GLY A 55 -9.06 4.21 -9.36
CA GLY A 55 -10.45 4.65 -9.47
C GLY A 55 -11.12 4.41 -10.83
N ASP A 56 -10.37 3.97 -11.83
CA ASP A 56 -10.87 3.48 -13.10
C ASP A 56 -10.02 2.27 -13.47
N GLY A 57 -10.63 1.25 -14.07
CA GLY A 57 -9.93 0.04 -14.45
C GLY A 57 -8.66 0.34 -15.24
N ASP A 58 -7.57 -0.30 -14.83
CA ASP A 58 -6.20 -0.21 -15.37
C ASP A 58 -5.22 0.66 -14.56
N SER A 59 -4.23 -0.03 -14.00
CA SER A 59 -2.86 0.40 -13.69
C SER A 59 -2.62 1.71 -12.94
N VAL A 60 -2.10 1.62 -11.71
CA VAL A 60 -0.77 2.19 -11.41
C VAL A 60 -0.16 1.57 -10.15
N GLU A 61 1.10 1.17 -10.31
CA GLU A 61 1.99 0.58 -9.33
C GLU A 61 2.18 1.47 -8.11
N SER A 62 2.25 0.84 -6.93
CA SER A 62 2.69 1.50 -5.70
C SER A 62 4.19 1.82 -5.80
N GLN A 63 4.57 2.95 -6.40
CA GLN A 63 5.88 3.54 -6.18
C GLN A 63 5.91 4.14 -4.76
N GLY A 64 6.58 3.42 -3.87
CA GLY A 64 7.20 4.04 -2.71
C GLY A 64 8.41 4.87 -3.13
N GLU A 65 8.75 5.83 -2.26
CA GLU A 65 9.91 6.72 -2.28
C GLU A 65 9.80 8.00 -3.13
N VAL A 66 9.30 9.03 -2.45
CA VAL A 66 9.66 10.42 -2.73
C VAL A 66 11.18 10.55 -2.52
N SER A 67 11.93 10.66 -3.60
CA SER A 67 13.27 11.23 -3.59
C SER A 67 13.33 12.29 -4.68
N ALA A 68 13.78 13.48 -4.29
CA ALA A 68 13.84 14.69 -5.10
C ALA A 68 14.56 14.46 -6.45
N PRO A 69 14.27 15.27 -7.49
CA PRO A 69 14.94 15.16 -8.78
C PRO A 69 16.41 15.55 -8.63
N VAL A 70 17.31 14.57 -8.58
CA VAL A 70 18.75 14.81 -8.69
C VAL A 70 19.07 14.81 -10.19
N ASN A 71 19.21 16.02 -10.74
CA ASN A 71 19.80 16.22 -12.07
C ASN A 71 21.28 15.82 -12.00
N ALA A 72 21.62 14.62 -12.46
CA ALA A 72 23.01 14.16 -12.59
C ALA A 72 23.35 13.98 -14.09
N PRO A 73 24.46 14.57 -14.58
CA PRO A 73 24.88 14.43 -15.97
C PRO A 73 25.31 12.99 -16.26
N ALA A 74 25.04 12.54 -17.49
CA ALA A 74 25.37 11.20 -17.97
C ALA A 74 26.84 10.83 -17.67
N ALA A 75 27.04 9.92 -16.72
CA ALA A 75 28.35 9.37 -16.41
C ALA A 75 28.79 8.46 -17.57
N ALA A 76 30.02 8.65 -18.03
CA ALA A 76 30.65 7.75 -18.99
C ALA A 76 30.75 6.32 -18.39
N PRO A 77 30.58 5.26 -19.20
CA PRO A 77 30.62 3.89 -18.72
C PRO A 77 31.98 3.59 -18.05
N SER A 78 31.88 3.02 -16.86
CA SER A 78 33.02 2.64 -16.02
C SER A 78 33.86 1.56 -16.73
N GLU A 79 35.17 1.51 -16.44
CA GLU A 79 36.10 0.56 -17.08
C GLU A 79 35.66 -0.90 -16.88
N GLN A 80 34.97 -1.19 -15.79
CA GLN A 80 34.45 -2.52 -15.49
C GLN A 80 33.27 -2.91 -16.40
N GLU A 81 32.43 -1.96 -16.82
CA GLU A 81 31.37 -2.21 -17.80
C GLU A 81 31.95 -2.50 -19.19
N LYS A 82 33.05 -1.84 -19.56
CA LYS A 82 33.76 -2.12 -20.81
C LYS A 82 34.36 -3.53 -20.85
N GLN A 83 34.92 -4.00 -19.72
CA GLN A 83 35.44 -5.36 -19.62
C GLN A 83 34.33 -6.42 -19.80
N ASN A 84 33.18 -6.20 -19.17
CA ASN A 84 32.04 -7.11 -19.26
C ASN A 84 31.43 -7.14 -20.67
N ILE A 85 31.40 -6.00 -21.36
CA ILE A 85 30.96 -5.94 -22.75
C ILE A 85 31.95 -6.68 -23.67
N ALA A 86 33.25 -6.54 -23.45
CA ALA A 86 34.26 -7.28 -24.23
C ALA A 86 34.19 -8.80 -24.02
N ASP A 87 33.96 -9.26 -22.78
CA ASP A 87 33.74 -10.68 -22.49
C ASP A 87 32.46 -11.20 -23.16
N LEU A 88 31.41 -10.38 -23.18
CA LEU A 88 30.16 -10.73 -23.86
C LEU A 88 30.33 -10.80 -25.39
N MET A 89 31.01 -9.84 -26.01
CA MET A 89 31.27 -9.85 -27.46
C MET A 89 32.12 -11.06 -27.89
N SER A 90 33.18 -11.35 -27.13
CA SER A 90 34.04 -12.52 -27.41
C SER A 90 33.32 -13.86 -27.28
N ARG A 91 32.31 -13.97 -26.40
CA ARG A 91 31.43 -15.15 -26.29
C ARG A 91 30.40 -15.27 -27.39
N LEU A 92 29.92 -14.15 -27.93
CA LEU A 92 28.94 -14.14 -29.02
C LEU A 92 29.57 -14.27 -30.41
N GLY A 93 30.91 -14.25 -30.52
CA GLY A 93 31.61 -14.48 -31.79
C GLY A 93 31.37 -13.39 -32.84
N ILE A 94 31.16 -12.16 -32.38
CA ILE A 94 31.02 -10.92 -33.17
C ILE A 94 32.05 -9.90 -32.71
#